data_AF-A0A2W6V6J6-F1
#
_entry.id   AF-A0A2W6V6J6-F1
#
_cell.length_a   1.000
_cell.length_b   1.000
_cell.length_c   1.000
_cell.angle_alpha   90.00
_cell.angle_beta   90.00
_cell.angle_gamma   90.00
#
_symmetry.space_group_name_H-M   'P 1'
#
loop_
_entity.id
_entity.type
_entity.pdbx_description
1 polymer ?
#
loop_
_entity_poly.entity_id
_entity_poly.type
_entity_poly.pdbx_seq_one_letter_code
_entity_poly.pdbx_strand_id
1 'polypeptide(L)'
;MITPLPTTGADRFFSDLVDRLASLRALDRPHPLSVHAAVASLKRYIAEDRHRIRLHDLLVDAVDDARARWSKSGVSLTDPQPTNASIPERMNAYDASLETLIALGLELGRWGRPEHARLVTEVLARLSRRDPVRGSTYNLWSDLWPYPATAVFYAVGLGALEADNFELLGTVAAAQMPTDRGETVRVVERLVPTLLVRDKSNLRALFNSDHYTPLSDWLSQLFRPLVAPHAIENDYFDSFAPLFDRFEILLAVAYRAFDRGERGWAPPGCWAWRHENHQKIQGQLKGELGDLGQNAPLMRTGWFSSNDQAQKALDEIYAFASRLNFY
;
A
#
# COMPACT_ATOMS: atom_id res chain seq x y z
N MET A 1 18.58 18.10 -51.48
CA MET A 1 17.23 18.57 -51.13
C MET A 1 16.67 17.54 -50.16
N ILE A 2 16.70 17.81 -48.86
CA ILE A 2 16.15 16.91 -47.83
C ILE A 2 14.78 17.51 -47.48
N THR A 3 13.72 16.83 -47.88
CA THR A 3 12.35 17.25 -47.59
C THR A 3 12.04 16.87 -46.14
N PRO A 4 11.75 17.83 -45.24
CA PRO A 4 11.36 17.51 -43.88
C PRO A 4 9.97 16.86 -43.89
N LEU A 5 9.81 15.73 -43.20
CA LEU A 5 8.52 15.07 -43.02
C LEU A 5 7.65 15.90 -42.05
N PRO A 6 6.36 16.12 -42.35
CA PRO A 6 5.47 16.91 -41.51
C PRO A 6 5.16 16.17 -40.19
N THR A 7 5.47 16.80 -39.06
CA THR A 7 5.31 16.25 -37.69
C THR A 7 3.85 16.06 -37.26
N THR A 8 2.90 16.72 -37.93
CA THR A 8 1.47 16.72 -37.59
C THR A 8 0.80 15.34 -37.71
N GLY A 9 1.33 14.45 -38.57
CA GLY A 9 0.81 13.08 -38.72
C GLY A 9 1.23 12.14 -37.59
N ALA A 10 2.38 12.41 -36.95
CA ALA A 10 2.88 11.61 -35.84
C ALA A 10 2.07 11.86 -34.57
N ASP A 11 1.80 13.13 -34.24
CA ASP A 11 1.04 13.50 -33.03
C ASP A 11 -0.39 12.92 -33.03
N ARG A 12 -1.04 12.89 -34.20
CA ARG A 12 -2.36 12.27 -34.36
C ARG A 12 -2.32 10.74 -34.23
N PHE A 13 -1.28 10.10 -34.78
CA PHE A 13 -1.10 8.66 -34.64
C PHE A 13 -0.83 8.25 -33.19
N PHE A 14 0.01 8.99 -32.46
CA PHE A 14 0.31 8.72 -31.07
C PHE A 14 -0.87 9.01 -30.13
N SER A 15 -1.66 10.06 -30.39
CA SER A 15 -2.91 10.29 -29.64
C SER A 15 -3.94 9.19 -29.90
N ASP A 16 -4.18 8.81 -31.16
CA ASP A 16 -5.07 7.68 -31.48
C ASP A 16 -4.58 6.35 -30.88
N LEU A 17 -3.26 6.13 -30.80
CA LEU A 17 -2.66 4.96 -30.17
C LEU A 17 -2.82 5.00 -28.64
N VAL A 18 -2.62 6.15 -28.02
CA VAL A 18 -2.84 6.38 -26.58
C VAL A 18 -4.31 6.14 -26.23
N ASP A 19 -5.24 6.64 -27.04
CA ASP A 19 -6.69 6.47 -26.82
C ASP A 19 -7.11 5.00 -26.97
N ARG A 20 -6.56 4.30 -27.97
CA ARG A 20 -6.78 2.85 -28.14
C ARG A 20 -6.17 2.04 -27.01
N LEU A 21 -4.98 2.41 -26.55
CA LEU A 21 -4.31 1.75 -25.43
C LEU A 21 -5.06 2.01 -24.11
N ALA A 22 -5.56 3.22 -23.89
CA ALA A 22 -6.40 3.55 -22.75
C ALA A 22 -7.72 2.77 -22.78
N SER A 23 -8.35 2.65 -23.95
CA SER A 23 -9.57 1.86 -24.16
C SER A 23 -9.33 0.36 -23.90
N LEU A 24 -8.20 -0.20 -24.37
CA LEU A 24 -7.81 -1.58 -24.07
C LEU A 24 -7.55 -1.80 -22.59
N ARG A 25 -6.88 -0.85 -21.91
CA ARG A 25 -6.67 -0.90 -20.45
C ARG A 25 -7.98 -0.83 -19.68
N ALA A 26 -8.99 -0.11 -20.18
CA ALA A 26 -10.32 -0.06 -19.55
C ALA A 26 -11.09 -1.38 -19.69
N LEU A 27 -10.87 -2.15 -20.76
CA LEU A 27 -11.51 -3.47 -20.97
C LEU A 27 -10.91 -4.57 -20.08
N ASP A 28 -9.64 -4.45 -19.68
CA ASP A 28 -8.95 -5.43 -18.83
C ASP A 28 -9.19 -5.20 -17.33
N ARG A 29 -9.83 -4.07 -16.96
CA ARG A 29 -10.23 -3.75 -15.58
C ARG A 29 -11.50 -4.48 -15.17
N PRO A 30 -11.67 -4.81 -13.88
CA PRO A 30 -12.93 -5.32 -13.37
C PRO A 30 -14.09 -4.38 -13.69
N HIS A 31 -15.22 -4.93 -14.12
CA HIS A 31 -16.41 -4.12 -14.37
C HIS A 31 -16.88 -3.47 -13.05
N PRO A 32 -17.16 -2.15 -12.99
CA PRO A 32 -17.49 -1.46 -11.73
C PRO A 32 -18.65 -2.09 -10.95
N LEU A 33 -19.68 -2.59 -11.65
CA LEU A 33 -20.79 -3.33 -11.02
C LEU A 33 -20.34 -4.60 -10.29
N SER A 34 -19.30 -5.29 -10.80
CA SER A 34 -18.71 -6.46 -10.15
C SER A 34 -18.03 -6.07 -8.84
N VAL A 35 -17.30 -4.94 -8.83
CA VAL A 35 -16.62 -4.43 -7.63
C VAL A 35 -17.65 -4.05 -6.57
N HIS A 36 -18.71 -3.32 -6.95
CA HIS A 36 -19.79 -2.94 -6.03
C HIS A 36 -20.52 -4.15 -5.45
N ALA A 37 -20.78 -5.18 -6.26
CA ALA A 37 -21.39 -6.43 -5.80
C ALA A 37 -20.49 -7.20 -4.82
N ALA A 38 -19.18 -7.24 -5.08
CA ALA A 38 -18.20 -7.84 -4.18
C ALA A 38 -18.16 -7.11 -2.82
N VAL A 39 -18.12 -5.77 -2.84
CA VAL A 39 -18.16 -4.93 -1.62
C VAL A 39 -19.45 -5.14 -0.84
N ALA A 40 -20.61 -5.17 -1.50
CA ALA A 40 -21.89 -5.43 -0.83
C ALA A 40 -21.95 -6.82 -0.19
N SER A 41 -21.35 -7.83 -0.84
CA SER A 41 -21.24 -9.19 -0.33
C SER A 41 -20.31 -9.24 0.88
N LEU A 42 -19.15 -8.59 0.80
CA LEU A 42 -18.20 -8.46 1.91
C LEU A 42 -18.87 -7.86 3.14
N LYS A 43 -19.53 -6.70 3.01
CA LYS A 43 -20.22 -6.02 4.13
C LYS A 43 -21.24 -6.93 4.80
N ARG A 44 -21.96 -7.74 4.03
CA ARG A 44 -22.90 -8.73 4.56
C ARG A 44 -22.18 -9.85 5.31
N TYR A 45 -21.05 -10.33 4.79
CA TYR A 45 -20.34 -11.46 5.36
C TYR A 45 -19.54 -11.13 6.61
N ILE A 46 -18.96 -9.93 6.71
CA ILE A 46 -18.23 -9.49 7.91
C ILE A 46 -19.16 -9.23 9.10
N ALA A 47 -20.43 -8.89 8.83
CA ALA A 47 -21.40 -8.58 9.87
C ALA A 47 -21.68 -9.79 10.77
N GLU A 48 -21.67 -11.01 10.22
CA GLU A 48 -22.11 -12.21 10.94
C GLU A 48 -21.17 -13.42 10.71
N ASP A 49 -20.67 -14.03 11.79
CA ASP A 49 -19.72 -15.15 11.72
C ASP A 49 -20.24 -16.38 10.94
N ARG A 50 -21.57 -16.56 10.84
CA ARG A 50 -22.18 -17.61 10.01
C ARG A 50 -21.77 -17.51 8.52
N HIS A 51 -21.26 -16.37 8.08
CA HIS A 51 -20.78 -16.15 6.73
C HIS A 51 -19.25 -16.28 6.56
N ARG A 52 -18.50 -16.69 7.60
CA ARG A 52 -17.04 -16.79 7.56
C ARG A 52 -16.47 -17.60 6.38
N ILE A 53 -17.17 -18.65 5.96
CA ILE A 53 -16.76 -19.47 4.79
C ILE A 53 -16.91 -18.66 3.50
N ARG A 54 -18.06 -18.01 3.30
CA ARG A 54 -18.28 -17.16 2.12
C ARG A 54 -17.38 -15.93 2.08
N LEU A 55 -17.02 -15.40 3.25
CA LEU A 55 -16.04 -14.34 3.38
C LEU A 55 -14.65 -14.79 2.91
N HIS A 56 -14.24 -15.98 3.36
CA HIS A 56 -12.99 -16.61 2.95
C HIS A 56 -12.97 -16.84 1.44
N ASP A 57 -13.98 -17.51 0.90
CA ASP A 57 -14.10 -17.80 -0.54
C ASP A 57 -14.04 -16.50 -1.37
N LEU A 58 -14.81 -15.47 -1.00
CA LEU A 58 -14.83 -14.18 -1.70
C LEU A 58 -13.44 -13.54 -1.81
N LEU A 59 -12.66 -13.56 -0.72
CA LEU A 59 -11.33 -12.94 -0.70
C LEU A 59 -10.29 -13.81 -1.42
N VAL A 60 -10.38 -15.13 -1.29
CA VAL A 60 -9.48 -16.06 -1.99
C VAL A 60 -9.73 -16.01 -3.50
N ASP A 61 -10.97 -16.04 -3.93
CA ASP A 61 -11.34 -15.92 -5.35
C ASP A 61 -10.86 -14.57 -5.90
N ALA A 62 -11.00 -13.48 -5.15
CA ALA A 62 -10.49 -12.16 -5.56
C ALA A 62 -8.95 -12.13 -5.68
N VAL A 63 -8.22 -12.89 -4.86
CA VAL A 63 -6.77 -13.07 -5.00
C VAL A 63 -6.42 -13.84 -6.27
N ASP A 64 -7.10 -14.96 -6.51
CA ASP A 64 -6.84 -15.81 -7.67
C ASP A 64 -7.15 -15.06 -8.98
N ASP A 65 -8.24 -14.29 -8.99
CA ASP A 65 -8.62 -13.38 -10.07
C ASP A 65 -7.55 -12.31 -10.33
N ALA A 66 -7.07 -11.63 -9.29
CA ALA A 66 -6.03 -10.61 -9.42
C ALA A 66 -4.73 -11.20 -9.98
N ARG A 67 -4.32 -12.38 -9.48
CA ARG A 67 -3.16 -13.14 -9.97
C ARG A 67 -3.29 -13.53 -11.43
N ALA A 68 -4.49 -13.96 -11.84
CA ALA A 68 -4.78 -14.31 -13.22
C ALA A 68 -4.72 -13.08 -14.14
N ARG A 69 -5.23 -11.91 -13.70
CA ARG A 69 -5.20 -10.66 -14.48
C ARG A 69 -3.78 -10.17 -14.72
N TRP A 70 -2.97 -9.96 -13.68
CA TRP A 70 -1.62 -9.42 -13.92
C TRP A 70 -0.73 -10.39 -14.71
N SER A 71 -0.95 -11.71 -14.55
CA SER A 71 -0.26 -12.73 -15.36
C SER A 71 -0.63 -12.59 -16.84
N LYS A 72 -1.90 -12.35 -17.16
CA LYS A 72 -2.38 -12.08 -18.53
C LYS A 72 -1.86 -10.76 -19.09
N SER A 73 -1.67 -9.74 -18.25
CA SER A 73 -1.05 -8.47 -18.63
C SER A 73 0.48 -8.56 -18.84
N GLY A 74 1.06 -9.77 -18.80
CA GLY A 74 2.48 -10.00 -19.11
C GLY A 74 3.43 -9.78 -17.93
N VAL A 75 2.92 -9.66 -16.70
CA VAL A 75 3.77 -9.52 -15.51
C VAL A 75 4.51 -10.83 -15.26
N SER A 76 5.83 -10.81 -15.50
CA SER A 76 6.72 -11.97 -15.30
C SER A 76 7.99 -11.56 -14.54
N LEU A 77 8.59 -12.47 -13.77
CA LEU A 77 9.87 -12.20 -13.08
C LEU A 77 11.08 -12.23 -14.03
N THR A 78 10.96 -12.84 -15.21
CA THR A 78 12.07 -13.06 -16.17
C THR A 78 12.09 -12.08 -17.34
N ASP A 79 11.00 -11.36 -17.60
CA ASP A 79 10.84 -10.52 -18.79
C ASP A 79 9.74 -9.46 -18.56
N PRO A 80 9.74 -8.31 -19.27
CA PRO A 80 10.88 -7.68 -19.93
C PRO A 80 11.97 -7.27 -18.93
N GLN A 81 13.17 -6.89 -19.41
CA GLN A 81 14.15 -6.21 -18.57
C GLN A 81 13.54 -4.95 -17.94
N PRO A 82 13.87 -4.62 -16.68
CA PRO A 82 13.51 -3.33 -16.09
C PRO A 82 14.08 -2.17 -16.91
N THR A 83 13.19 -1.27 -17.34
CA THR A 83 13.49 -0.06 -18.11
C THR A 83 12.60 1.08 -17.61
N ASN A 84 12.90 2.31 -18.02
CA ASN A 84 12.08 3.46 -17.64
C ASN A 84 10.62 3.33 -18.10
N ALA A 85 10.34 2.59 -19.18
CA ALA A 85 8.97 2.33 -19.64
C ALA A 85 8.33 1.12 -18.93
N SER A 86 9.05 0.01 -18.82
CA SER A 86 8.47 -1.25 -18.29
C SER A 86 8.16 -1.20 -16.78
N ILE A 87 8.84 -0.34 -16.02
CA ILE A 87 8.60 -0.18 -14.57
C ILE A 87 7.21 0.41 -14.27
N PRO A 88 6.85 1.62 -14.74
CA PRO A 88 5.50 2.16 -14.51
C PRO A 88 4.41 1.31 -15.19
N GLU A 89 4.68 0.68 -16.34
CA GLU A 89 3.71 -0.24 -16.97
C GLU A 89 3.37 -1.43 -16.07
N ARG A 90 4.38 -2.04 -15.44
CA ARG A 90 4.16 -3.14 -14.50
C ARG A 90 3.40 -2.71 -13.26
N MET A 91 3.73 -1.56 -12.68
CA MET A 91 3.04 -1.04 -11.51
C MET A 91 1.56 -0.77 -11.82
N ASN A 92 1.27 -0.15 -12.96
CA ASN A 92 -0.11 0.03 -13.44
C ASN A 92 -0.83 -1.30 -13.68
N ALA A 93 -0.15 -2.32 -14.20
CA ALA A 93 -0.73 -3.65 -14.38
C ALA A 93 -1.09 -4.32 -13.04
N TYR A 94 -0.25 -4.15 -12.02
CA TYR A 94 -0.58 -4.57 -10.65
C TYR A 94 -1.80 -3.80 -10.12
N ASP A 95 -1.79 -2.47 -10.16
CA ASP A 95 -2.88 -1.64 -9.62
C ASP A 95 -4.23 -1.96 -10.27
N ALA A 96 -4.27 -2.07 -11.60
CA ALA A 96 -5.49 -2.43 -12.33
C ALA A 96 -6.01 -3.82 -11.96
N SER A 97 -5.11 -4.77 -11.70
CA SER A 97 -5.49 -6.13 -11.30
C SER A 97 -6.03 -6.20 -9.86
N LEU A 98 -5.71 -5.20 -9.03
CA LEU A 98 -6.03 -5.15 -7.60
C LEU A 98 -7.30 -4.36 -7.27
N GLU A 99 -7.96 -3.74 -8.25
CA GLU A 99 -9.10 -2.84 -8.03
C GLU A 99 -10.17 -3.43 -7.08
N THR A 100 -10.60 -4.68 -7.32
CA THR A 100 -11.54 -5.38 -6.43
C THR A 100 -10.97 -5.59 -5.03
N LEU A 101 -9.73 -6.07 -4.90
CA LEU A 101 -9.10 -6.34 -3.60
C LEU A 101 -8.85 -5.07 -2.80
N ILE A 102 -8.53 -3.96 -3.44
CA ILE A 102 -8.37 -2.66 -2.80
C ILE A 102 -9.72 -2.19 -2.24
N ALA A 103 -10.80 -2.27 -3.03
CA ALA A 103 -12.14 -1.92 -2.56
C ALA A 103 -12.59 -2.80 -1.39
N LEU A 104 -12.33 -4.10 -1.46
CA LEU A 104 -12.60 -5.04 -0.36
C LEU A 104 -11.72 -4.74 0.86
N GLY A 105 -10.45 -4.42 0.66
CA GLY A 105 -9.49 -4.07 1.71
C GLY A 105 -9.91 -2.84 2.50
N LEU A 106 -10.32 -1.76 1.81
CA LEU A 106 -10.82 -0.53 2.45
C LEU A 106 -12.00 -0.83 3.38
N GLU A 107 -12.96 -1.64 2.93
CA GLU A 107 -14.15 -1.97 3.71
C GLU A 107 -13.87 -2.99 4.83
N LEU A 108 -12.92 -3.91 4.62
CA LEU A 108 -12.39 -4.78 5.67
C LEU A 108 -11.71 -3.96 6.76
N GLY A 109 -10.93 -2.94 6.39
CA GLY A 109 -10.36 -1.99 7.33
C GLY A 109 -11.44 -1.28 8.14
N ARG A 110 -12.44 -0.71 7.45
CA ARG A 110 -13.48 0.11 8.05
C ARG A 110 -14.39 -0.66 9.02
N TRP A 111 -14.75 -1.90 8.67
CA TRP A 111 -15.81 -2.64 9.37
C TRP A 111 -15.35 -3.98 9.96
N GLY A 112 -14.13 -4.42 9.67
CA GLY A 112 -13.61 -5.69 10.15
C GLY A 112 -13.37 -5.69 11.66
N ARG A 113 -13.36 -6.89 12.25
CA ARG A 113 -13.01 -7.13 13.65
C ARG A 113 -11.61 -7.77 13.71
N PRO A 114 -10.90 -7.73 14.85
CA PRO A 114 -9.58 -8.35 14.99
C PRO A 114 -9.52 -9.84 14.58
N GLU A 115 -10.62 -10.58 14.73
CA GLU A 115 -10.74 -11.97 14.26
C GLU A 115 -10.54 -12.15 12.74
N HIS A 116 -10.83 -11.12 11.93
CA HIS A 116 -10.61 -11.12 10.49
C HIS A 116 -9.13 -10.95 10.12
N ALA A 117 -8.27 -10.54 11.05
CA ALA A 117 -6.85 -10.31 10.76
C ALA A 117 -6.17 -11.56 10.20
N ARG A 118 -6.52 -12.76 10.69
CA ARG A 118 -5.98 -14.03 10.15
C ARG A 118 -6.27 -14.19 8.65
N LEU A 119 -7.49 -13.87 8.22
CA LEU A 119 -7.89 -13.95 6.82
C LEU A 119 -7.20 -12.87 5.98
N VAL A 120 -7.08 -11.65 6.51
CA VAL A 120 -6.31 -10.58 5.86
C VAL A 120 -4.85 -11.02 5.67
N THR A 121 -4.20 -11.57 6.70
CA THR A 121 -2.82 -12.07 6.61
C THR A 121 -2.67 -13.21 5.60
N GLU A 122 -3.67 -14.10 5.50
CA GLU A 122 -3.68 -15.14 4.46
C GLU A 122 -3.72 -14.54 3.05
N VAL A 123 -4.58 -13.55 2.81
CA VAL A 123 -4.65 -12.82 1.54
C VAL A 123 -3.30 -12.17 1.21
N LEU A 124 -2.69 -11.46 2.16
CA LEU A 124 -1.39 -10.81 1.98
C LEU A 124 -0.27 -11.82 1.69
N ALA A 125 -0.27 -12.97 2.36
CA ALA A 125 0.68 -14.05 2.11
C ALA A 125 0.50 -14.68 0.72
N ARG A 126 -0.75 -14.91 0.29
CA ARG A 126 -1.05 -15.44 -1.05
C ARG A 126 -0.63 -14.47 -2.15
N LEU A 127 -0.84 -13.16 -1.97
CA LEU A 127 -0.38 -12.13 -2.92
C LEU A 127 1.15 -12.04 -2.98
N SER A 128 1.83 -12.24 -1.84
CA SER A 128 3.30 -12.21 -1.77
C SER A 128 3.97 -13.50 -2.28
N ARG A 129 3.21 -14.58 -2.44
CA ARG A 129 3.75 -15.88 -2.84
C ARG A 129 4.17 -15.88 -4.30
N ARG A 130 5.45 -16.16 -4.54
CA ARG A 130 6.03 -16.34 -5.89
C ARG A 130 5.70 -17.71 -6.45
N ASP A 131 5.41 -17.74 -7.74
CA ASP A 131 5.37 -18.98 -8.50
C ASP A 131 6.81 -19.43 -8.82
N PRO A 132 7.10 -20.74 -8.86
CA PRO A 132 8.40 -21.23 -9.27
C PRO A 132 8.74 -20.78 -10.69
N VAL A 133 9.87 -20.10 -10.85
CA VAL A 133 10.35 -19.62 -12.15
C VAL A 133 11.56 -20.44 -12.60
N ARG A 134 11.61 -20.77 -13.89
CA ARG A 134 12.80 -21.38 -14.50
C ARG A 134 13.72 -20.28 -15.03
N GLY A 135 15.00 -20.34 -14.67
CA GLY A 135 16.02 -19.39 -15.13
C GLY A 135 16.24 -18.22 -14.17
N SER A 136 16.92 -17.18 -14.65
CA SER A 136 17.24 -15.98 -13.86
C SER A 136 16.06 -15.01 -13.81
N THR A 137 15.83 -14.41 -12.65
CA THR A 137 14.88 -13.29 -12.49
C THR A 137 15.62 -11.96 -12.44
N TYR A 138 14.92 -10.87 -12.71
CA TYR A 138 15.45 -9.53 -12.45
C TYR A 138 15.25 -9.16 -10.98
N ASN A 139 16.28 -8.58 -10.36
CA ASN A 139 16.25 -8.18 -8.95
C ASN A 139 15.11 -7.19 -8.67
N LEU A 140 14.91 -6.17 -9.51
CA LEU A 140 13.83 -5.20 -9.30
C LEU A 140 12.43 -5.83 -9.36
N TRP A 141 12.19 -6.78 -10.29
CA TRP A 141 10.91 -7.51 -10.35
C TRP A 141 10.71 -8.41 -9.15
N SER A 142 11.80 -8.98 -8.64
CA SER A 142 11.76 -9.75 -7.41
C SER A 142 11.41 -8.83 -6.24
N ASP A 143 12.10 -7.70 -6.08
CA ASP A 143 11.87 -6.71 -5.02
C ASP A 143 10.45 -6.14 -5.04
N LEU A 144 9.89 -5.88 -6.23
CA LEU A 144 8.52 -5.39 -6.41
C LEU A 144 7.46 -6.50 -6.35
N TRP A 145 7.83 -7.78 -6.30
CA TRP A 145 6.85 -8.87 -6.26
C TRP A 145 5.84 -8.79 -5.10
N PRO A 146 6.22 -8.36 -3.87
CA PRO A 146 5.27 -8.20 -2.76
C PRO A 146 4.42 -6.92 -2.85
N TYR A 147 4.65 -6.05 -3.84
CA TYR A 147 3.90 -4.79 -4.00
C TYR A 147 2.37 -4.98 -3.98
N PRO A 148 1.78 -5.99 -4.67
CA PRO A 148 0.34 -6.23 -4.60
C PRO A 148 -0.18 -6.46 -3.18
N ALA A 149 0.60 -7.16 -2.34
CA ALA A 149 0.27 -7.34 -0.93
C ALA A 149 0.42 -6.02 -0.15
N THR A 150 1.46 -5.22 -0.43
CA THR A 150 1.60 -3.87 0.15
C THR A 150 0.41 -2.98 -0.18
N ALA A 151 -0.07 -2.96 -1.43
CA ALA A 151 -1.24 -2.17 -1.82
C ALA A 151 -2.51 -2.62 -1.05
N VAL A 152 -2.76 -3.93 -0.93
CA VAL A 152 -3.91 -4.43 -0.16
C VAL A 152 -3.76 -4.16 1.34
N PHE A 153 -2.53 -4.23 1.89
CA PHE A 153 -2.26 -3.85 3.27
C PHE A 153 -2.55 -2.37 3.53
N TYR A 154 -2.18 -1.49 2.59
CA TYR A 154 -2.53 -0.07 2.63
C TYR A 154 -4.03 0.17 2.56
N ALA A 155 -4.76 -0.57 1.72
CA ALA A 155 -6.21 -0.48 1.65
C ALA A 155 -6.86 -0.81 3.01
N VAL A 156 -6.47 -1.93 3.63
CA VAL A 156 -6.96 -2.31 4.97
C VAL A 156 -6.57 -1.27 6.03
N GLY A 157 -5.32 -0.80 6.00
CA GLY A 157 -4.83 0.16 6.98
C GLY A 157 -5.49 1.53 6.90
N LEU A 158 -5.66 2.07 5.69
CA LEU A 158 -6.34 3.35 5.46
C LEU A 158 -7.82 3.28 5.83
N GLY A 159 -8.52 2.21 5.43
CA GLY A 159 -9.91 2.00 5.82
C GLY A 159 -10.07 1.84 7.33
N ALA A 160 -9.13 1.17 8.00
CA ALA A 160 -9.13 1.04 9.44
C ALA A 160 -8.88 2.38 10.14
N LEU A 161 -7.94 3.19 9.64
CA LEU A 161 -7.64 4.49 10.22
C LEU A 161 -8.80 5.48 10.04
N GLU A 162 -9.47 5.47 8.89
CA GLU A 162 -10.66 6.30 8.65
C GLU A 162 -11.83 5.98 9.61
N ALA A 163 -11.87 4.75 10.13
CA ALA A 163 -12.94 4.24 10.98
C ALA A 163 -12.57 4.14 12.47
N ASP A 164 -11.40 4.66 12.86
CA ASP A 164 -10.81 4.48 14.20
C ASP A 164 -10.70 3.00 14.65
N ASN A 165 -10.48 2.09 13.69
CA ASN A 165 -10.35 0.65 13.88
C ASN A 165 -8.89 0.23 14.15
N PHE A 166 -8.31 0.83 15.19
CA PHE A 166 -6.91 0.61 15.58
C PHE A 166 -6.61 -0.83 16.01
N GLU A 167 -7.61 -1.56 16.52
CA GLU A 167 -7.45 -2.95 16.95
C GLU A 167 -7.20 -3.89 15.77
N LEU A 168 -7.97 -3.75 14.67
CA LEU A 168 -7.73 -4.51 13.44
C LEU A 168 -6.38 -4.14 12.83
N LEU A 169 -6.10 -2.84 12.69
CA LEU A 169 -4.82 -2.34 12.17
C LEU A 169 -3.65 -2.93 12.97
N GLY A 170 -3.74 -2.86 14.30
CA GLY A 170 -2.74 -3.37 15.22
C GLY A 170 -2.48 -4.86 15.06
N THR A 171 -3.57 -5.64 15.00
CA THR A 171 -3.53 -7.09 14.84
C THR A 171 -2.94 -7.49 13.48
N VAL A 172 -3.34 -6.83 12.39
CA VAL A 172 -2.82 -7.13 11.03
C VAL A 172 -1.34 -6.76 10.91
N ALA A 173 -0.92 -5.58 11.39
CA ALA A 173 0.47 -5.15 11.32
C ALA A 173 1.42 -6.09 12.11
N ALA A 174 0.95 -6.61 13.25
CA ALA A 174 1.67 -7.55 14.11
C ALA A 174 1.61 -9.00 13.62
N ALA A 175 0.71 -9.33 12.69
CA ALA A 175 0.49 -10.69 12.25
C ALA A 175 1.72 -11.26 11.54
N GLN A 176 1.96 -12.55 11.73
CA GLN A 176 3.06 -13.27 11.12
C GLN A 176 2.65 -13.89 9.79
N MET A 177 3.50 -13.73 8.78
CA MET A 177 3.31 -14.30 7.45
C MET A 177 4.58 -15.01 6.97
N PRO A 178 4.45 -16.11 6.21
CA PRO A 178 5.58 -16.78 5.60
C PRO A 178 6.14 -15.96 4.43
N THR A 179 7.46 -16.02 4.25
CA THR A 179 8.16 -15.47 3.09
C THR A 179 8.46 -16.58 2.07
N ASP A 180 8.84 -16.18 0.87
CA ASP A 180 9.33 -17.10 -0.17
C ASP A 180 10.64 -17.81 0.22
N ARG A 181 11.35 -17.30 1.23
CA ARG A 181 12.58 -17.90 1.79
C ARG A 181 12.30 -18.91 2.91
N GLY A 182 11.05 -19.16 3.27
CA GLY A 182 10.66 -20.04 4.37
C GLY A 182 10.82 -19.40 5.77
N GLU A 183 11.20 -18.14 5.84
CA GLU A 183 11.22 -17.35 7.08
C GLU A 183 9.80 -16.87 7.40
N THR A 184 9.51 -16.67 8.69
CA THR A 184 8.28 -16.02 9.15
C THR A 184 8.60 -14.62 9.64
N VAL A 185 7.94 -13.62 9.08
CA VAL A 185 8.14 -12.20 9.40
C VAL A 185 6.80 -11.55 9.73
N ARG A 186 6.80 -10.41 10.43
CA ARG A 186 5.57 -9.64 10.60
C ARG A 186 5.19 -8.93 9.31
N VAL A 187 3.89 -8.69 9.13
CA VAL A 187 3.36 -7.91 8.00
C VAL A 187 4.08 -6.56 7.89
N VAL A 188 4.23 -5.82 9.00
CA VAL A 188 4.89 -4.50 8.99
C VAL A 188 6.40 -4.56 8.70
N GLU A 189 7.05 -5.69 8.96
CA GLU A 189 8.47 -5.89 8.68
C GLU A 189 8.72 -6.24 7.20
N ARG A 190 7.67 -6.52 6.42
CA ARG A 190 7.77 -6.98 5.02
C ARG A 190 7.05 -6.10 4.01
N LEU A 191 5.88 -5.57 4.36
CA LEU A 191 4.95 -4.95 3.41
C LEU A 191 4.92 -3.42 3.48
N VAL A 192 5.92 -2.79 4.11
CA VAL A 192 6.11 -1.34 4.06
C VAL A 192 6.91 -0.97 2.80
N PRO A 193 6.52 0.06 2.02
CA PRO A 193 7.10 0.36 0.69
C PRO A 193 8.63 0.47 0.67
N THR A 194 9.21 1.18 1.64
CA THR A 194 10.67 1.38 1.73
C THR A 194 11.45 0.08 2.02
N LEU A 195 10.78 -0.98 2.46
CA LEU A 195 11.38 -2.29 2.68
C LEU A 195 11.34 -3.20 1.44
N LEU A 196 10.60 -2.83 0.39
CA LEU A 196 10.47 -3.65 -0.81
C LEU A 196 11.70 -3.59 -1.70
N VAL A 197 12.17 -2.38 -2.01
CA VAL A 197 13.25 -2.13 -2.96
C VAL A 197 14.44 -1.53 -2.24
N ARG A 198 15.55 -2.26 -2.22
CA ARG A 198 16.75 -1.87 -1.46
C ARG A 198 17.45 -0.64 -2.04
N ASP A 199 17.52 -0.56 -3.37
CA ASP A 199 18.13 0.56 -4.08
C ASP A 199 17.04 1.38 -4.78
N LYS A 200 16.67 2.50 -4.14
CA LYS A 200 15.63 3.41 -4.60
C LYS A 200 15.94 4.05 -5.96
N SER A 201 17.19 4.07 -6.41
CA SER A 201 17.53 4.63 -7.73
C SER A 201 16.85 3.85 -8.87
N ASN A 202 16.53 2.57 -8.65
CA ASN A 202 15.76 1.74 -9.57
C ASN A 202 14.29 2.19 -9.72
N LEU A 203 13.80 3.08 -8.86
CA LEU A 203 12.41 3.55 -8.87
C LEU A 203 12.23 4.95 -9.47
N ARG A 204 13.32 5.62 -9.88
CA ARG A 204 13.27 6.92 -10.57
C ARG A 204 12.33 6.93 -11.78
N ALA A 205 12.26 5.78 -12.46
CA ALA A 205 11.41 5.55 -13.62
C ALA A 205 9.91 5.74 -13.35
N LEU A 206 9.44 5.65 -12.10
CA LEU A 206 8.01 5.79 -11.79
C LEU A 206 7.48 7.19 -12.11
N PHE A 207 8.30 8.22 -11.91
CA PHE A 207 7.91 9.62 -12.07
C PHE A 207 8.78 10.40 -13.05
N ASN A 208 9.82 9.78 -13.60
CA ASN A 208 10.86 10.46 -14.37
C ASN A 208 11.54 11.61 -13.60
N SER A 209 11.60 11.49 -12.28
CA SER A 209 12.17 12.48 -11.36
C SER A 209 12.66 11.81 -10.06
N ASP A 210 13.48 12.54 -9.31
CA ASP A 210 13.95 12.10 -8.00
C ASP A 210 12.87 12.32 -6.93
N HIS A 211 12.19 11.24 -6.56
CA HIS A 211 11.27 11.21 -5.42
C HIS A 211 11.97 10.66 -4.18
N TYR A 212 11.68 11.25 -3.01
CA TYR A 212 12.25 10.79 -1.75
C TYR A 212 11.73 9.40 -1.36
N THR A 213 10.45 9.14 -1.60
CA THR A 213 9.76 7.87 -1.28
C THR A 213 8.86 7.41 -2.44
N PRO A 214 9.45 6.95 -3.56
CA PRO A 214 8.69 6.75 -4.81
C PRO A 214 7.51 5.78 -4.69
N LEU A 215 7.66 4.68 -3.96
CA LEU A 215 6.55 3.72 -3.80
C LEU A 215 5.44 4.24 -2.87
N SER A 216 5.79 5.01 -1.85
CA SER A 216 4.78 5.70 -1.02
C SER A 216 4.03 6.76 -1.83
N ASP A 217 4.73 7.51 -2.69
CA ASP A 217 4.11 8.48 -3.60
C ASP A 217 3.16 7.81 -4.58
N TRP A 218 3.56 6.66 -5.13
CA TRP A 218 2.73 5.86 -6.03
C TRP A 218 1.46 5.38 -5.34
N LEU A 219 1.57 4.83 -4.12
CA LEU A 219 0.41 4.42 -3.32
C LEU A 219 -0.47 5.63 -2.94
N SER A 220 0.12 6.78 -2.62
CA SER A 220 -0.61 8.00 -2.33
C SER A 220 -1.48 8.44 -3.52
N GLN A 221 -0.93 8.39 -4.74
CA GLN A 221 -1.68 8.66 -5.98
C GLN A 221 -2.77 7.62 -6.25
N LEU A 222 -2.50 6.34 -6.00
CA LEU A 222 -3.48 5.25 -6.15
C LEU A 222 -4.67 5.42 -5.20
N PHE A 223 -4.43 5.77 -3.94
CA PHE A 223 -5.46 5.79 -2.90
C PHE A 223 -6.23 7.12 -2.82
N ARG A 224 -5.63 8.24 -3.22
CA ARG A 224 -6.29 9.56 -3.16
C ARG A 224 -7.70 9.55 -3.77
N PRO A 225 -7.93 9.12 -5.03
CA PRO A 225 -9.26 9.13 -5.62
C PRO A 225 -10.23 8.11 -4.98
N LEU A 226 -9.72 7.10 -4.27
CA LEU A 226 -10.53 6.05 -3.65
C LEU A 226 -11.01 6.43 -2.25
N VAL A 227 -10.16 7.10 -1.47
CA VAL A 227 -10.44 7.51 -0.09
C VAL A 227 -11.03 8.92 -0.03
N ALA A 228 -10.61 9.80 -0.93
CA ALA A 228 -11.05 11.20 -0.96
C ALA A 228 -11.40 11.64 -2.40
N PRO A 229 -12.45 11.06 -3.03
CA PRO A 229 -12.81 11.31 -4.43
C PRO A 229 -13.16 12.78 -4.76
N HIS A 230 -13.50 13.58 -3.74
CA HIS A 230 -13.85 14.99 -3.88
C HIS A 230 -12.75 15.94 -3.36
N ALA A 231 -11.63 15.42 -2.85
CA ALA A 231 -10.56 16.26 -2.34
C ALA A 231 -9.79 16.90 -3.49
N ILE A 232 -9.56 18.20 -3.39
CA ILE A 232 -8.68 18.95 -4.28
C ILE A 232 -7.31 18.99 -3.61
N GLU A 233 -6.26 18.63 -4.35
CA GLU A 233 -4.89 18.65 -3.82
C GLU A 233 -4.49 20.09 -3.42
N ASN A 234 -3.85 20.23 -2.25
CA ASN A 234 -3.48 21.52 -1.65
C ASN A 234 -4.66 22.43 -1.30
N ASP A 235 -5.88 21.89 -1.23
CA ASP A 235 -7.01 22.58 -0.61
C ASP A 235 -6.89 22.52 0.92
N TYR A 236 -7.38 23.55 1.60
CA TYR A 236 -7.41 23.63 3.06
C TYR A 236 -8.17 22.44 3.69
N PHE A 237 -9.11 21.86 2.94
CA PHE A 237 -9.90 20.71 3.35
C PHE A 237 -9.36 19.35 2.88
N ASP A 238 -8.14 19.29 2.32
CA ASP A 238 -7.52 18.03 1.92
C ASP A 238 -7.19 17.16 3.14
N SER A 239 -8.11 16.25 3.47
CA SER A 239 -7.97 15.31 4.59
C SER A 239 -7.15 14.07 4.23
N PHE A 240 -6.88 13.83 2.94
CA PHE A 240 -6.24 12.58 2.50
C PHE A 240 -4.76 12.54 2.85
N ALA A 241 -3.99 13.58 2.53
CA ALA A 241 -2.54 13.57 2.78
C ALA A 241 -2.23 13.40 4.29
N PRO A 242 -2.89 14.11 5.23
CA PRO A 242 -2.71 13.87 6.66
C PRO A 242 -3.11 12.46 7.10
N LEU A 243 -4.20 11.89 6.56
CA LEU A 243 -4.63 10.51 6.87
C LEU A 243 -3.57 9.49 6.41
N PHE A 244 -3.10 9.63 5.17
CA PHE A 244 -2.08 8.75 4.59
C PHE A 244 -0.75 8.84 5.35
N ASP A 245 -0.29 10.06 5.63
CA ASP A 245 0.95 10.28 6.38
C ASP A 245 0.83 9.74 7.82
N ARG A 246 -0.33 9.90 8.46
CA ARG A 246 -0.60 9.34 9.79
C ARG A 246 -0.54 7.81 9.77
N PHE A 247 -1.11 7.18 8.75
CA PHE A 247 -1.00 5.73 8.58
C PHE A 247 0.45 5.28 8.45
N GLU A 248 1.26 5.93 7.61
CA GLU A 248 2.68 5.56 7.45
C GLU A 248 3.51 5.81 8.71
N ILE A 249 3.22 6.87 9.48
CA ILE A 249 3.83 7.07 10.81
C ILE A 249 3.49 5.90 11.73
N LEU A 250 2.24 5.46 11.76
CA LEU A 250 1.83 4.30 12.56
C LEU A 250 2.56 3.01 12.14
N LEU A 251 2.81 2.81 10.84
CA LEU A 251 3.63 1.68 10.35
C LEU A 251 5.08 1.80 10.81
N ALA A 252 5.66 3.00 10.80
CA ALA A 252 7.02 3.23 11.31
C ALA A 252 7.10 2.96 12.81
N VAL A 253 6.11 3.41 13.59
CA VAL A 253 5.97 3.14 15.03
C VAL A 253 5.82 1.65 15.30
N ALA A 254 4.95 0.95 14.57
CA ALA A 254 4.78 -0.50 14.68
C ALA A 254 6.09 -1.25 14.36
N TYR A 255 6.78 -0.87 13.29
CA TYR A 255 8.08 -1.43 12.96
C TYR A 255 9.07 -1.30 14.12
N ARG A 256 9.18 -0.11 14.73
CA ARG A 256 10.05 0.12 15.89
C ARG A 256 9.59 -0.61 17.15
N ALA A 257 8.29 -0.79 17.34
CA ALA A 257 7.76 -1.54 18.48
C ALA A 257 8.17 -3.03 18.43
N PHE A 258 8.36 -3.57 17.23
CA PHE A 258 8.71 -4.98 17.04
C PHE A 258 10.20 -5.23 16.77
N ASP A 259 10.90 -4.25 16.20
CA ASP A 259 12.34 -4.31 15.97
C ASP A 259 13.11 -4.20 17.30
N ARG A 260 13.75 -5.30 17.71
CA ARG A 260 14.58 -5.38 18.92
C ARG A 260 16.06 -5.02 18.67
N GLY A 261 16.40 -4.52 17.48
CA GLY A 261 17.78 -4.16 17.10
C GLY A 261 18.26 -2.79 17.61
N GLU A 262 19.58 -2.59 17.59
CA GLU A 262 20.27 -1.40 18.14
C GLU A 262 20.17 -0.11 17.30
N ARG A 263 19.51 -0.13 16.13
CA ARG A 263 19.51 1.03 15.22
C ARG A 263 18.19 1.78 15.28
N GLY A 264 18.24 3.04 15.71
CA GLY A 264 17.12 4.01 15.66
C GLY A 264 16.77 4.45 14.23
N TRP A 265 16.58 3.49 13.33
CA TRP A 265 16.07 3.67 11.98
C TRP A 265 14.64 3.13 11.94
N ALA A 266 13.76 3.82 11.22
CA ALA A 266 12.41 3.36 10.94
C ALA A 266 12.12 3.57 9.44
N PRO A 267 11.18 2.82 8.84
CA PRO A 267 10.89 3.00 7.43
C PRO A 267 10.25 4.38 7.16
N PRO A 268 10.93 5.28 6.42
CA PRO A 268 10.32 6.54 6.00
C PRO A 268 9.25 6.30 4.94
N GLY A 269 8.26 7.18 4.90
CA GLY A 269 7.24 7.31 3.85
C GLY A 269 7.09 8.77 3.41
N CYS A 270 5.97 9.13 2.79
CA CYS A 270 5.63 10.50 2.42
C CYS A 270 5.71 11.46 3.63
N TRP A 271 5.28 10.98 4.80
CA TRP A 271 5.33 11.73 6.07
C TRP A 271 6.73 12.26 6.42
N ALA A 272 7.80 11.62 5.95
CA ALA A 272 9.15 11.93 6.38
C ALA A 272 9.66 13.26 5.83
N TRP A 273 9.17 13.68 4.65
CA TRP A 273 9.54 14.93 3.97
C TRP A 273 8.35 15.91 3.84
N ARG A 274 7.11 15.47 4.09
CA ARG A 274 5.94 16.36 4.24
C ARG A 274 5.93 17.01 5.63
N HIS A 275 6.88 17.93 5.87
CA HIS A 275 7.19 18.47 7.20
C HIS A 275 5.99 19.10 7.93
N GLU A 276 5.08 19.79 7.22
CA GLU A 276 3.90 20.40 7.83
C GLU A 276 2.94 19.33 8.38
N ASN A 277 2.65 18.28 7.61
CA ASN A 277 1.80 17.17 8.03
C ASN A 277 2.43 16.42 9.21
N HIS A 278 3.72 16.10 9.10
CA HIS A 278 4.50 15.44 10.14
C HIS A 278 4.37 16.17 11.49
N GLN A 279 4.64 17.48 11.54
CA GLN A 279 4.58 18.25 12.79
C GLN A 279 3.17 18.26 13.38
N LYS A 280 2.14 18.41 12.54
CA LYS A 280 0.74 18.38 12.96
C LYS A 280 0.36 17.01 13.55
N ILE A 281 0.71 15.92 12.87
CA ILE A 281 0.41 14.55 13.31
C ILE A 281 1.19 14.21 14.59
N GLN A 282 2.43 14.69 14.72
CA GLN A 282 3.21 14.55 15.95
C GLN A 282 2.50 15.18 17.15
N GLY A 283 2.03 16.42 17.00
CA GLY A 283 1.26 17.10 18.05
C GLY A 283 -0.01 16.33 18.41
N GLN A 284 -0.74 15.84 17.41
CA GLN A 284 -1.95 15.05 17.62
C GLN A 284 -1.69 13.75 18.39
N LEU A 285 -0.74 12.93 17.95
CA LEU A 285 -0.43 11.65 18.59
C LEU A 285 0.08 11.83 20.04
N LYS A 286 0.92 12.86 20.28
CA LYS A 286 1.38 13.19 21.64
C LYS A 286 0.25 13.71 22.52
N GLY A 287 -0.61 14.56 21.98
CA GLY A 287 -1.80 15.06 22.69
C GLY A 287 -2.75 13.92 23.05
N GLU A 288 -3.07 13.04 22.11
CA GLU A 288 -3.90 11.85 22.33
C GLU A 288 -3.34 10.95 23.44
N LEU A 289 -2.03 10.68 23.44
CA LEU A 289 -1.39 9.91 24.52
C LEU A 289 -1.39 10.62 25.88
N GLY A 290 -1.23 11.94 25.89
CA GLY A 290 -1.27 12.75 27.10
C GLY A 290 -2.68 12.81 27.72
N ASP A 291 -3.68 13.05 26.88
CA ASP A 291 -5.06 13.28 27.30
C ASP A 291 -5.81 11.97 27.60
N LEU A 292 -5.61 10.94 26.77
CA LEU A 292 -6.36 9.68 26.83
C LEU A 292 -5.56 8.53 27.48
N GLY A 293 -4.24 8.66 27.59
CA GLY A 293 -3.38 7.63 28.19
C GLY A 293 -3.59 6.25 27.55
N GLN A 294 -3.99 5.27 28.36
CA GLN A 294 -4.23 3.89 27.93
C GLN A 294 -5.41 3.73 26.96
N ASN A 295 -6.30 4.73 26.87
CA ASN A 295 -7.41 4.74 25.94
C ASN A 295 -7.07 5.43 24.61
N ALA A 296 -5.85 5.96 24.46
CA ALA A 296 -5.44 6.61 23.22
C ALA A 296 -5.52 5.66 22.02
N PRO A 297 -5.83 6.16 20.82
CA PRO A 297 -5.90 5.36 19.60
C PRO A 297 -4.68 4.46 19.37
N LEU A 298 -3.47 4.99 19.59
CA LEU A 298 -2.23 4.23 19.46
C LEU A 298 -2.16 3.04 20.43
N MET A 299 -2.70 3.16 21.65
CA MET A 299 -2.71 2.07 22.62
C MET A 299 -3.66 0.93 22.24
N ARG A 300 -4.77 1.26 21.58
CA ARG A 300 -5.75 0.29 21.06
C ARG A 300 -5.18 -0.64 19.98
N THR A 301 -4.02 -0.31 19.41
CA THR A 301 -3.30 -1.21 18.49
C THR A 301 -2.75 -2.47 19.17
N GLY A 302 -2.58 -2.44 20.49
CA GLY A 302 -1.99 -3.55 21.25
C GLY A 302 -0.47 -3.71 21.06
N TRP A 303 0.21 -2.77 20.41
CA TRP A 303 1.67 -2.82 20.21
C TRP A 303 2.46 -2.52 21.49
N PHE A 304 1.86 -1.79 22.43
CA PHE A 304 2.53 -1.31 23.64
C PHE A 304 1.79 -1.77 24.89
N SER A 305 2.56 -2.04 25.96
CA SER A 305 2.01 -2.41 27.27
C SER A 305 1.83 -1.20 28.20
N SER A 306 2.46 -0.07 27.89
CA SER A 306 2.35 1.18 28.66
C SER A 306 2.42 2.42 27.78
N ASN A 307 1.84 3.52 28.27
CA ASN A 307 1.92 4.83 27.63
C ASN A 307 3.39 5.27 27.43
N ASP A 308 4.26 5.03 28.42
CA ASP A 308 5.68 5.37 28.33
C ASP A 308 6.39 4.66 27.17
N GLN A 309 6.05 3.39 26.91
CA GLN A 309 6.62 2.66 25.76
C GLN A 309 6.16 3.26 24.44
N ALA A 310 4.88 3.61 24.33
CA ALA A 310 4.33 4.25 23.13
C ALA A 310 4.94 5.63 22.89
N GLN A 311 5.04 6.45 23.95
CA GLN A 311 5.66 7.77 23.91
C GLN A 311 7.13 7.68 23.47
N LYS A 312 7.89 6.74 24.06
CA LYS A 312 9.28 6.50 23.67
C LYS A 312 9.41 6.11 22.20
N ALA A 313 8.56 5.20 21.71
CA ALA A 313 8.58 4.79 20.32
C ALA A 313 8.30 5.96 19.38
N LEU A 314 7.30 6.81 19.69
CA LEU A 314 7.05 8.03 18.92
C LEU A 314 8.26 8.97 18.92
N ASP A 315 8.86 9.22 20.08
CA ASP A 315 10.02 10.09 20.19
C ASP A 315 11.22 9.57 19.38
N GLU A 316 11.43 8.25 19.34
CA GLU A 316 12.42 7.62 18.46
C GLU A 316 12.14 7.86 16.97
N ILE A 317 10.88 7.73 16.53
CA ILE A 317 10.47 8.00 15.14
C ILE A 317 10.73 9.45 14.76
N TYR A 318 10.37 10.39 15.63
CA TYR A 318 10.53 11.81 15.35
C TYR A 318 12.00 12.25 15.42
N ALA A 319 12.78 11.69 16.35
CA ALA A 319 14.22 11.90 16.39
C ALA A 319 14.96 11.27 15.21
N PHE A 320 14.43 10.20 14.61
CA PHE A 320 14.93 9.65 13.36
C PHE A 320 14.60 10.59 12.19
N ALA A 321 13.36 11.03 12.09
CA ALA A 321 12.91 11.89 11.01
C ALA A 321 13.64 13.25 10.97
N SER A 322 13.98 13.82 12.13
CA SER A 322 14.76 15.06 12.21
C SER A 322 16.20 14.92 11.68
N ARG A 323 16.70 13.70 11.48
CA ARG A 323 18.03 13.42 10.89
C ARG A 323 17.96 13.17 9.38
N LEU A 324 16.76 13.06 8.82
CA LEU A 324 16.59 12.87 7.39
C LEU A 324 16.81 14.20 6.67
N ASN A 325 17.83 14.23 5.82
CA ASN A 325 18.12 15.37 4.96
C ASN A 325 17.35 15.20 3.64
N PHE A 326 16.12 15.71 3.61
CA PHE A 326 15.35 15.90 2.40
C PHE A 326 15.45 17.38 2.00
N TYR A 327 16.56 17.74 1.35
CA TYR A 327 16.78 19.07 0.77
C TYR A 327 16.57 19.04 -0.74
#